data_AF-A0A2V7T149-F1
#
_entry.id   AF-A0A2V7T149-F1
#
_cell.length_a   1.000
_cell.length_b   1.000
_cell.length_c   1.000
_cell.angle_alpha   90.00
_cell.angle_beta   90.00
_cell.angle_gamma   90.00
#
_symmetry.space_group_name_H-M   'P 1'
#
loop_
_entity.id
_entity.type
_entity.pdbx_description
1 polymer ?
#
loop_
_entity_poly.entity_id
_entity_poly.type
_entity_poly.pdbx_seq_one_letter_code
_entity_poly.pdbx_strand_id
1 'polypeptide(L)'
;MSLALARKYRPKTFADVAVQSHVAATLKGAIALGRVAHAYLLCGPRGVGKTTLARVLAMALNCERRGDPALGGEPCGTCASCQRIWSGASSLDVVEIDAASNRGVDDARELRERAMYAPSGDDRYKVYIVDEAHMLTREAWNALLKILEEPPPRVVFVFATTEPQKIAQAAAPVLSRVQRFDFKRIGAADIRARLERVLREEHVEADADALAMIARAADGSMRDALSLTDQVLAMGEGAILPERVRDALGLVAEDEFIALLDLVAEHRAGDVFAFVARLADAGIDFGQFLTGFGDMLRALLAVTLGGVPPEVSERAREALEQRKGAFTAGDLLRMLSVATELEPRFRKSGQQQLLLEAMLVRFALLDRTVSLETVLRGLGSGSTGGGDVEPAGPSSARRAAPSAQASATRKAERSPLDTPASDWRAVIRDADRAATDVTTSPARAGTPREEAVSAALAGAPDLNHLVERWDDIVAHVRAAGKSVAASALEHAAPAAVNVRGDVTLALDEANPIYEQAIDAVKADVVAALRAWFPGVQRLVVRVPEGATTPPTRLTDEMVRSERIAVLRRKDPVLDAAIDALDLDLAD
;
A
#
# COMPACT_ATOMS: atom_id res chain seq x y z
N MET A 1 -16.14 32.10 7.47
CA MET A 1 -15.71 30.70 7.66
C MET A 1 -16.95 29.84 7.76
N SER A 2 -17.41 29.29 6.64
CA SER A 2 -18.43 28.23 6.67
C SER A 2 -17.84 27.02 7.40
N LEU A 3 -18.62 26.41 8.30
CA LEU A 3 -18.24 25.18 8.96
C LEU A 3 -18.15 24.08 7.88
N ALA A 4 -17.07 23.29 7.85
CA ALA A 4 -16.96 22.16 6.92
C ALA A 4 -18.21 21.26 6.95
N LEU A 5 -18.70 20.83 5.79
CA LEU A 5 -19.93 20.04 5.64
C LEU A 5 -19.89 18.77 6.50
N ALA A 6 -18.74 18.09 6.55
CA ALA A 6 -18.52 16.90 7.37
C ALA A 6 -18.80 17.13 8.87
N ARG A 7 -18.64 18.36 9.35
CA ARG A 7 -18.95 18.77 10.73
C ARG A 7 -20.37 19.30 10.86
N LYS A 8 -20.85 20.11 9.91
CA LYS A 8 -22.18 20.72 9.92
C LYS A 8 -23.30 19.67 9.85
N TYR A 9 -23.14 18.67 8.98
CA TYR A 9 -24.15 17.63 8.69
C TYR A 9 -23.93 16.32 9.43
N ARG A 10 -23.10 16.34 10.47
CA ARG A 10 -22.88 15.16 11.30
C ARG A 10 -24.20 14.78 12.00
N PRO A 11 -24.68 13.52 11.89
CA PRO A 11 -25.96 13.07 12.44
C PRO A 11 -26.14 13.29 13.95
N LYS A 12 -27.29 13.87 14.37
CA LYS A 12 -27.59 14.13 15.79
C LYS A 12 -28.54 13.11 16.44
N THR A 13 -29.25 12.33 15.63
CA THR A 13 -30.21 11.31 16.09
C THR A 13 -29.83 9.93 15.53
N PHE A 14 -30.40 8.86 16.09
CA PHE A 14 -30.21 7.51 15.54
C PHE A 14 -30.84 7.41 14.14
N ALA A 15 -31.99 8.06 13.94
CA ALA A 15 -32.67 8.12 12.65
C ALA A 15 -31.83 8.76 11.53
N ASP A 16 -31.01 9.76 11.87
CA ASP A 16 -30.13 10.44 10.91
C ASP A 16 -28.91 9.60 10.51
N VAL A 17 -28.58 8.55 11.27
CA VAL A 17 -27.52 7.58 10.93
C VAL A 17 -28.07 6.56 9.94
N ALA A 18 -28.45 7.06 8.76
CA ALA A 18 -29.29 6.37 7.78
C ALA A 18 -28.72 5.05 7.24
N VAL A 19 -27.40 4.84 7.29
CA VAL A 19 -26.77 3.71 6.60
C VAL A 19 -26.57 2.48 7.49
N GLN A 20 -26.67 2.61 8.82
CA GLN A 20 -26.42 1.53 9.78
C GLN A 20 -27.69 1.20 10.57
N SER A 21 -28.80 1.02 9.84
CA SER A 21 -30.14 0.94 10.40
C SER A 21 -30.28 -0.14 11.48
N HIS A 22 -29.63 -1.30 11.33
CA HIS A 22 -29.68 -2.35 12.37
C HIS A 22 -28.98 -1.93 13.67
N VAL A 23 -27.83 -1.26 13.60
CA VAL A 23 -27.06 -0.84 14.78
C VAL A 23 -27.82 0.25 15.51
N ALA A 24 -28.25 1.27 14.77
CA ALA A 24 -29.00 2.40 15.29
C ALA A 24 -30.32 1.95 15.94
N ALA A 25 -31.08 1.06 15.29
CA ALA A 25 -32.32 0.53 15.84
C ALA A 25 -32.09 -0.31 17.12
N THR A 26 -31.03 -1.12 17.16
CA THR A 26 -30.71 -1.94 18.33
C THR A 26 -30.34 -1.08 19.53
N LEU A 27 -29.48 -0.07 19.34
CA LEU A 27 -29.09 0.85 20.41
C LEU A 27 -30.28 1.69 20.89
N LYS A 28 -31.08 2.22 19.97
CA LYS A 28 -32.32 2.94 20.30
C LYS A 28 -33.27 2.09 21.13
N GLY A 29 -33.51 0.84 20.71
CA GLY A 29 -34.37 -0.09 21.43
C GLY A 29 -33.82 -0.45 22.81
N ALA A 30 -32.51 -0.66 22.94
CA ALA A 30 -31.86 -0.93 24.23
C ALA A 30 -32.06 0.21 25.23
N ILE A 31 -31.98 1.47 24.76
CA ILE A 31 -32.23 2.65 25.60
C ILE A 31 -33.70 2.73 25.99
N ALA A 32 -34.62 2.56 25.03
CA ALA A 32 -36.06 2.61 25.28
C ALA A 32 -36.52 1.55 26.29
N LEU A 33 -35.91 0.38 26.27
CA LEU A 33 -36.22 -0.75 27.17
C LEU A 33 -35.41 -0.72 28.48
N GLY A 34 -34.52 0.25 28.68
CA GLY A 34 -33.64 0.30 29.86
C GLY A 34 -32.60 -0.83 29.92
N ARG A 35 -32.30 -1.48 28.79
CA ARG A 35 -31.36 -2.61 28.66
C ARG A 35 -30.01 -2.16 28.10
N VAL A 36 -29.45 -1.11 28.69
CA VAL A 36 -28.17 -0.52 28.26
C VAL A 36 -27.02 -1.41 28.75
N ALA A 37 -26.17 -1.88 27.83
CA ALA A 37 -24.94 -2.58 28.19
C ALA A 37 -23.90 -1.62 28.82
N HIS A 38 -23.04 -2.17 29.67
CA HIS A 38 -21.94 -1.42 30.30
C HIS A 38 -20.78 -1.14 29.33
N ALA A 39 -20.69 -1.89 28.22
CA ALA A 39 -19.65 -1.66 27.23
C ALA A 39 -20.09 -2.03 25.80
N TYR A 40 -19.71 -1.18 24.85
CA TYR A 40 -19.98 -1.33 23.43
C TYR A 40 -18.68 -1.26 22.63
N LEU A 41 -18.57 -2.08 21.58
CA LEU A 41 -17.46 -2.04 20.62
C LEU A 41 -18.01 -1.80 19.21
N LEU A 42 -17.76 -0.62 18.68
CA LEU A 42 -18.14 -0.18 17.34
C LEU A 42 -16.96 -0.43 16.38
N CYS A 43 -17.11 -1.41 15.50
CA CYS A 43 -16.08 -1.85 14.55
C CYS A 43 -16.43 -1.42 13.13
N GLY A 44 -15.44 -1.10 12.30
CA GLY A 44 -15.65 -0.96 10.86
C GLY A 44 -14.79 0.13 10.22
N PRO A 45 -14.88 0.32 8.90
CA PRO A 45 -14.02 1.24 8.15
C PRO A 45 -14.07 2.69 8.67
N ARG A 46 -13.07 3.49 8.32
CA ARG A 46 -13.05 4.92 8.69
C ARG A 46 -14.25 5.65 8.04
N GLY A 47 -14.76 6.67 8.73
CA GLY A 47 -15.77 7.57 8.16
C GLY A 47 -17.19 7.01 7.98
N VAL A 48 -17.46 5.77 8.37
CA VAL A 48 -18.81 5.15 8.35
C VAL A 48 -19.74 5.59 9.49
N GLY A 49 -19.25 6.41 10.43
CA GLY A 49 -20.07 7.02 11.49
C GLY A 49 -19.94 6.42 12.90
N LYS A 50 -18.92 5.61 13.19
CA LYS A 50 -18.69 4.99 14.52
C LYS A 50 -18.70 6.00 15.68
N THR A 51 -17.76 6.95 15.68
CA THR A 51 -17.65 8.00 16.72
C THR A 51 -18.88 8.89 16.77
N THR A 52 -19.54 9.12 15.62
CA THR A 52 -20.81 9.85 15.56
C THR A 52 -21.88 9.10 16.34
N LEU A 53 -22.04 7.79 16.10
CA LEU A 53 -23.03 6.97 16.80
C LEU A 53 -22.71 6.87 18.30
N ALA A 54 -21.43 6.80 18.68
CA ALA A 54 -21.02 6.86 20.07
C ALA A 54 -21.48 8.14 20.78
N ARG A 55 -21.34 9.30 20.11
CA ARG A 55 -21.86 10.58 20.64
C ARG A 55 -23.38 10.61 20.71
N VAL A 56 -24.08 10.07 19.70
CA VAL A 56 -25.56 9.96 19.71
C VAL A 56 -26.03 9.08 20.86
N LEU A 57 -25.37 7.96 21.12
CA LEU A 57 -25.62 7.11 22.28
C LEU A 57 -25.41 7.87 23.60
N ALA A 58 -24.28 8.58 23.75
CA ALA A 58 -24.01 9.39 24.93
C ALA A 58 -25.07 10.49 25.16
N MET A 59 -25.52 11.14 24.07
CA MET A 59 -26.61 12.11 24.12
C MET A 59 -27.92 11.49 24.55
N ALA A 60 -28.27 10.30 24.04
CA ALA A 60 -29.52 9.63 24.37
C ALA A 60 -29.54 9.16 25.83
N LEU A 61 -28.41 8.63 26.32
CA LEU A 61 -28.24 8.23 27.71
C LEU A 61 -28.29 9.41 28.67
N ASN A 62 -27.83 10.60 28.29
CA ASN A 62 -27.82 11.79 29.15
C ASN A 62 -28.86 12.85 28.77
N CYS A 63 -29.83 12.49 27.93
CA CYS A 63 -30.89 13.39 27.50
C CYS A 63 -31.81 13.75 28.68
N GLU A 64 -32.03 15.04 28.92
CA GLU A 64 -32.97 15.53 29.93
C GLU A 64 -34.42 15.06 29.70
N ARG A 65 -34.75 14.71 28.44
CA ARG A 65 -36.04 14.16 28.04
C ARG A 65 -36.02 12.65 27.81
N ARG A 66 -35.01 11.90 28.27
CA ARG A 66 -34.86 10.45 28.02
C ARG A 66 -36.11 9.63 28.37
N GLY A 67 -36.83 10.01 29.42
CA GLY A 67 -38.05 9.33 29.87
C GLY A 67 -39.31 9.62 29.05
N ASP A 68 -39.23 10.50 28.04
CA ASP A 68 -40.36 10.83 27.17
C ASP A 68 -40.65 9.66 26.21
N PRO A 69 -41.84 9.01 26.31
CA PRO A 69 -42.20 7.90 25.43
C PRO A 69 -42.23 8.31 23.95
N ALA A 70 -42.45 9.60 23.64
CA ALA A 70 -42.46 10.10 22.27
C ALA A 70 -41.07 10.03 21.60
N LEU A 71 -39.99 10.05 22.38
CA LEU A 71 -38.63 9.91 21.85
C LEU A 71 -38.26 8.45 21.59
N GLY A 72 -38.85 7.49 22.30
CA GLY A 72 -38.62 6.07 22.08
C GLY A 72 -37.14 5.68 22.06
N GLY A 73 -36.32 6.25 22.96
CA GLY A 73 -34.86 6.03 23.03
C GLY A 73 -34.00 6.98 22.18
N GLU A 74 -34.60 7.90 21.41
CA GLU A 74 -33.84 8.95 20.70
C GLU A 74 -33.37 10.07 21.64
N PRO A 75 -32.20 10.68 21.36
CA PRO A 75 -31.85 11.95 21.99
C PRO A 75 -32.74 13.06 21.41
N CYS A 76 -33.13 14.01 22.27
CA CYS A 76 -33.97 15.11 21.81
C CYS A 76 -33.21 16.16 20.97
N GLY A 77 -31.87 16.14 21.00
CA GLY A 77 -30.98 16.99 20.21
C GLY A 77 -30.96 18.48 20.60
N THR A 78 -31.91 18.95 21.42
CA THR A 78 -32.10 20.38 21.70
C THR A 78 -31.89 20.79 23.16
N CYS A 79 -31.90 19.86 24.12
CA CYS A 79 -31.67 20.20 25.52
C CYS A 79 -30.20 20.54 25.81
N ALA A 80 -29.95 21.19 26.95
CA ALA A 80 -28.61 21.67 27.30
C ALA A 80 -27.59 20.52 27.37
N SER A 81 -27.99 19.38 27.93
CA SER A 81 -27.17 18.17 27.93
C SER A 81 -26.81 17.67 26.52
N CYS A 82 -27.80 17.52 25.62
CA CYS A 82 -27.56 17.10 24.24
C CYS A 82 -26.64 18.08 23.49
N GLN A 83 -26.88 19.38 23.61
CA GLN A 83 -26.06 20.41 22.95
C GLN A 83 -24.62 20.40 23.47
N ARG A 84 -24.41 20.25 24.79
CA ARG A 84 -23.08 20.20 25.40
C ARG A 84 -22.28 18.99 24.91
N ILE A 85 -22.88 17.81 24.96
CA ILE A 85 -22.26 16.56 24.47
C ILE A 85 -21.96 16.66 22.97
N TRP A 86 -22.90 17.19 22.18
CA TRP A 86 -22.74 17.28 20.72
C TRP A 86 -21.62 18.23 20.30
N SER A 87 -21.58 19.42 20.91
CA SER A 87 -20.59 20.45 20.61
C SER A 87 -19.17 20.05 21.01
N GLY A 88 -19.02 19.02 21.85
CA GLY A 88 -17.74 18.61 22.43
C GLY A 88 -17.28 19.56 23.55
N ALA A 89 -18.18 20.42 24.05
CA ALA A 89 -17.91 21.20 25.24
C ALA A 89 -17.74 20.26 26.44
N SER A 90 -16.90 20.65 27.40
CA SER A 90 -16.60 19.84 28.59
C SER A 90 -17.89 19.40 29.29
N SER A 91 -18.21 18.11 29.17
CA SER A 91 -19.27 17.45 29.89
C SER A 91 -18.66 16.67 31.05
N LEU A 92 -19.20 16.81 32.25
CA LEU A 92 -18.72 16.07 33.42
C LEU A 92 -18.96 14.55 33.27
N ASP A 93 -20.05 14.20 32.58
CA ASP A 93 -20.54 12.83 32.46
C ASP A 93 -20.18 12.17 31.12
N VAL A 94 -19.56 12.89 30.18
CA VAL A 94 -19.15 12.31 28.90
C VAL A 94 -17.71 12.71 28.63
N VAL A 95 -16.84 11.70 28.53
CA VAL A 95 -15.41 11.87 28.30
C VAL A 95 -15.06 11.17 26.99
N GLU A 96 -14.54 11.92 26.02
CA GLU A 96 -14.05 11.41 24.75
C GLU A 96 -12.53 11.40 24.76
N ILE A 97 -11.94 10.24 24.48
CA ILE A 97 -10.50 9.98 24.56
C ILE A 97 -10.07 9.41 23.21
N ASP A 98 -9.03 9.99 22.63
CA ASP A 98 -8.33 9.39 21.50
C ASP A 98 -7.25 8.44 22.04
N ALA A 99 -7.40 7.15 21.76
CA ALA A 99 -6.45 6.14 22.21
C ALA A 99 -5.09 6.26 21.52
N ALA A 100 -4.98 6.95 20.38
CA ALA A 100 -3.69 7.18 19.73
C ALA A 100 -2.78 8.06 20.60
N SER A 101 -3.34 9.05 21.30
CA SER A 101 -2.61 9.94 22.21
C SER A 101 -2.60 9.47 23.67
N ASN A 102 -3.55 8.62 24.07
CA ASN A 102 -3.72 8.13 25.45
C ASN A 102 -3.65 6.60 25.50
N ARG A 103 -2.58 6.04 24.93
CA ARG A 103 -2.43 4.58 24.72
C ARG A 103 -1.94 3.82 25.95
N GLY A 104 -1.41 4.51 26.96
CA GLY A 104 -0.60 3.92 28.02
C GLY A 104 -1.41 3.26 29.14
N VAL A 105 -0.73 2.42 29.92
CA VAL A 105 -1.32 1.77 31.10
C VAL A 105 -1.74 2.77 32.17
N ASP A 106 -1.00 3.87 32.33
CA ASP A 106 -1.29 4.87 33.35
C ASP A 106 -2.55 5.67 33.00
N ASP A 107 -2.72 6.04 31.72
CA ASP A 107 -3.95 6.66 31.22
C ASP A 107 -5.17 5.76 31.46
N ALA A 108 -5.02 4.45 31.20
CA ALA A 108 -6.08 3.47 31.44
C ALA A 108 -6.39 3.26 32.93
N ARG A 109 -5.38 3.33 33.81
CA ARG A 109 -5.58 3.28 35.26
C ARG A 109 -6.30 4.52 35.78
N GLU A 110 -5.90 5.70 35.32
CA GLU A 110 -6.57 6.95 35.67
C GLU A 110 -8.02 6.93 35.17
N LEU A 111 -8.25 6.47 33.94
CA LEU A 111 -9.58 6.29 33.37
C LEU A 111 -10.44 5.39 34.25
N ARG A 112 -9.90 4.24 34.65
CA ARG A 112 -10.57 3.29 35.55
C ARG A 112 -10.89 3.92 36.90
N GLU A 113 -9.95 4.62 37.53
CA GLU A 113 -10.16 5.27 38.82
C GLU A 113 -11.24 6.34 38.74
N ARG A 114 -11.18 7.19 37.71
CA ARG A 114 -12.22 8.19 37.44
C ARG A 114 -13.58 7.55 37.19
N ALA A 115 -13.62 6.36 36.59
CA ALA A 115 -14.86 5.65 36.29
C ALA A 115 -15.53 5.06 37.54
N MET A 116 -14.81 4.89 38.66
CA MET A 116 -15.40 4.42 39.93
C MET A 116 -16.31 5.47 40.60
N TYR A 117 -16.18 6.74 40.23
CA TYR A 117 -17.03 7.81 40.77
C TYR A 117 -18.39 7.85 40.09
N ALA A 118 -19.44 8.07 40.89
CA ALA A 118 -20.81 8.18 40.42
C ALA A 118 -20.99 9.31 39.37
N PRO A 119 -21.96 9.18 38.44
CA PRO A 119 -22.35 10.27 37.55
C PRO A 119 -22.81 11.51 38.32
N SER A 120 -22.78 12.68 37.68
CA SER A 120 -23.11 13.99 38.30
C SER A 120 -24.58 14.13 38.74
N GLY A 121 -25.43 13.15 38.43
CA GLY A 121 -26.81 13.10 38.89
C GLY A 121 -27.37 11.67 38.87
N ASP A 122 -28.41 11.41 39.65
CA ASP A 122 -28.95 10.06 39.89
C ASP A 122 -29.48 9.38 38.63
N ASP A 123 -30.02 10.17 37.70
CA ASP A 123 -30.54 9.69 36.42
C ASP A 123 -29.53 9.78 35.27
N ARG A 124 -28.26 10.11 35.53
CA ARG A 124 -27.25 10.32 34.47
C ARG A 124 -26.35 9.10 34.30
N TYR A 125 -25.75 8.98 33.12
CA TYR A 125 -24.76 7.97 32.80
C TYR A 125 -23.40 8.61 32.61
N LYS A 126 -22.35 7.99 33.17
CA LYS A 126 -20.98 8.36 32.88
C LYS A 126 -20.50 7.57 31.67
N VAL A 127 -20.30 8.25 30.55
CA VAL A 127 -19.98 7.64 29.26
C VAL A 127 -18.54 7.95 28.86
N TYR A 128 -17.77 6.90 28.61
CA TYR A 128 -16.40 6.99 28.12
C TYR A 128 -16.36 6.54 26.66
N ILE A 129 -16.10 7.48 25.75
CA ILE A 129 -15.91 7.19 24.33
C ILE A 129 -14.42 7.09 24.08
N VAL A 130 -13.94 5.92 23.67
CA VAL A 130 -12.53 5.68 23.35
C VAL A 130 -12.43 5.44 21.84
N ASP A 131 -11.97 6.46 21.11
CA ASP A 131 -11.77 6.37 19.66
C ASP A 131 -10.41 5.74 19.32
N GLU A 132 -10.34 5.08 18.16
CA GLU A 132 -9.22 4.26 17.69
C GLU A 132 -8.66 3.30 18.77
N ALA A 133 -9.56 2.62 19.49
CA ALA A 133 -9.25 1.78 20.64
C ALA A 133 -8.24 0.65 20.36
N HIS A 134 -8.00 0.29 19.10
CA HIS A 134 -6.93 -0.64 18.71
C HIS A 134 -5.52 -0.11 19.01
N MET A 135 -5.37 1.19 19.27
CA MET A 135 -4.10 1.83 19.61
C MET A 135 -3.71 1.66 21.09
N LEU A 136 -4.64 1.24 21.95
CA LEU A 136 -4.34 0.94 23.36
C LEU A 136 -3.35 -0.21 23.47
N THR A 137 -2.38 -0.10 24.39
CA THR A 137 -1.45 -1.20 24.65
C THR A 137 -2.14 -2.36 25.37
N ARG A 138 -1.49 -3.53 25.36
CA ARG A 138 -2.00 -4.72 26.08
C ARG A 138 -2.16 -4.46 27.57
N GLU A 139 -1.23 -3.73 28.17
CA GLU A 139 -1.26 -3.35 29.59
C GLU A 139 -2.43 -2.41 29.89
N ALA A 140 -2.72 -1.47 28.99
CA ALA A 140 -3.87 -0.58 29.11
C ALA A 140 -5.20 -1.36 29.07
N TRP A 141 -5.34 -2.32 28.14
CA TRP A 141 -6.50 -3.20 28.10
C TRP A 141 -6.66 -4.03 29.38
N ASN A 142 -5.55 -4.58 29.91
CA ASN A 142 -5.57 -5.33 31.16
C ASN A 142 -6.00 -4.47 32.37
N ALA A 143 -5.63 -3.18 32.38
CA ALA A 143 -6.08 -2.26 33.41
C ALA A 143 -7.61 -2.04 33.34
N LEU A 144 -8.17 -1.95 32.13
CA LEU A 144 -9.61 -1.79 31.89
C LEU A 144 -10.40 -3.08 32.09
N LEU A 145 -9.81 -4.26 31.94
CA LEU A 145 -10.50 -5.54 32.11
C LEU A 145 -11.21 -5.65 33.46
N LYS A 146 -10.59 -5.19 34.55
CA LYS A 146 -11.16 -5.26 35.90
C LYS A 146 -12.51 -4.52 35.99
N ILE A 147 -12.59 -3.33 35.39
CA ILE A 147 -13.83 -2.52 35.43
C ILE A 147 -14.86 -3.01 34.41
N LEU A 148 -14.43 -3.68 33.34
CA LEU A 148 -15.36 -4.33 32.41
C LEU A 148 -15.95 -5.64 32.98
N GLU A 149 -15.26 -6.28 33.92
CA GLU A 149 -15.77 -7.45 34.67
C GLU A 149 -16.76 -7.06 35.75
N GLU A 150 -16.45 -6.01 36.51
CA GLU A 150 -17.27 -5.49 37.60
C GLU A 150 -17.61 -4.01 37.34
N PRO A 151 -18.50 -3.72 36.37
CA PRO A 151 -18.81 -2.36 35.98
C PRO A 151 -19.58 -1.62 37.08
N PRO A 152 -19.17 -0.40 37.44
CA PRO A 152 -19.95 0.45 38.32
C PRO A 152 -21.32 0.77 37.70
N PRO A 153 -22.36 1.00 38.52
CA PRO A 153 -23.69 1.31 38.02
C PRO A 153 -23.66 2.60 37.19
N ARG A 154 -24.33 2.58 36.03
CA ARG A 154 -24.48 3.72 35.11
C ARG A 154 -23.15 4.24 34.51
N VAL A 155 -22.10 3.42 34.50
CA VAL A 155 -20.89 3.67 33.71
C VAL A 155 -20.98 2.88 32.41
N VAL A 156 -20.73 3.55 31.28
CA VAL A 156 -20.78 2.96 29.94
C VAL A 156 -19.51 3.26 29.17
N PHE A 157 -18.83 2.23 28.69
CA PHE A 157 -17.71 2.35 27.77
C PHE A 157 -18.19 2.18 26.32
N VAL A 158 -17.69 3.02 25.42
CA VAL A 158 -17.94 2.93 23.98
C VAL A 158 -16.59 2.96 23.27
N PHE A 159 -16.10 1.80 22.85
CA PHE A 159 -14.88 1.66 22.08
C PHE A 159 -15.21 1.77 20.59
N ALA A 160 -14.49 2.59 19.84
CA ALA A 160 -14.56 2.63 18.39
C ALA A 160 -13.23 2.20 17.77
N THR A 161 -13.27 1.38 16.72
CA THR A 161 -12.05 0.93 16.05
C THR A 161 -12.25 0.69 14.56
N THR A 162 -11.20 0.98 13.79
CA THR A 162 -11.06 0.58 12.39
C THR A 162 -10.46 -0.82 12.23
N GLU A 163 -9.74 -1.32 13.24
CA GLU A 163 -8.98 -2.58 13.17
C GLU A 163 -9.38 -3.53 14.33
N PRO A 164 -10.52 -4.24 14.23
CA PRO A 164 -10.98 -5.13 15.29
C PRO A 164 -10.02 -6.31 15.57
N GLN A 165 -9.27 -6.74 14.56
CA GLN A 165 -8.31 -7.85 14.68
C GLN A 165 -7.17 -7.52 15.66
N LYS A 166 -6.69 -6.27 15.66
CA LYS A 166 -5.65 -5.82 16.60
C LYS A 166 -6.13 -5.89 18.06
N ILE A 167 -7.39 -5.54 18.31
CA ILE A 167 -7.99 -5.70 19.64
C ILE A 167 -8.12 -7.18 20.01
N ALA A 168 -8.53 -8.04 19.07
CA ALA A 168 -8.61 -9.48 19.32
C ALA A 168 -7.24 -10.08 19.72
N GLN A 169 -6.15 -9.61 19.10
CA GLN A 169 -4.79 -10.04 19.42
C GLN A 169 -4.29 -9.47 20.76
N ALA A 170 -4.51 -8.18 21.01
CA ALA A 170 -4.02 -7.50 22.21
C ALA A 170 -4.85 -7.81 23.47
N ALA A 171 -6.16 -8.04 23.30
CA ALA A 171 -7.13 -8.04 24.39
C ALA A 171 -8.34 -8.96 24.15
N ALA A 172 -8.08 -10.21 23.72
CA ALA A 172 -9.14 -11.21 23.48
C ALA A 172 -10.21 -11.31 24.60
N PRO A 173 -9.88 -11.28 25.91
CA PRO A 173 -10.88 -11.37 26.97
C PRO A 173 -11.91 -10.22 26.97
N VAL A 174 -11.54 -9.03 26.48
CA VAL A 174 -12.43 -7.86 26.40
C VAL A 174 -13.61 -8.15 25.47
N LEU A 175 -13.40 -8.90 24.38
CA LEU A 175 -14.44 -9.16 23.38
C LEU A 175 -15.66 -9.91 23.93
N SER A 176 -15.48 -10.67 25.01
CA SER A 176 -16.58 -11.37 25.69
C SER A 176 -17.37 -10.49 26.68
N ARG A 177 -16.85 -9.30 27.01
CA ARG A 177 -17.44 -8.34 27.97
C ARG A 177 -18.04 -7.12 27.28
N VAL A 178 -17.92 -7.02 25.95
CA VAL A 178 -18.46 -5.89 25.16
C VAL A 178 -19.53 -6.36 24.20
N GLN A 179 -20.54 -5.53 23.97
CA GLN A 179 -21.48 -5.74 22.88
C GLN A 179 -20.88 -5.19 21.58
N ARG A 180 -20.53 -6.09 20.67
CA ARG A 180 -19.91 -5.75 19.38
C ARG A 180 -20.96 -5.38 18.33
N PHE A 181 -20.70 -4.30 17.60
CA PHE A 181 -21.45 -3.86 16.43
C PHE A 181 -20.51 -3.59 15.26
N ASP A 182 -20.70 -4.32 14.17
CA ASP A 182 -19.91 -4.17 12.94
C ASP A 182 -20.63 -3.25 11.95
N PHE A 183 -19.94 -2.18 11.55
CA PHE A 183 -20.38 -1.19 10.58
C PHE A 183 -19.86 -1.58 9.20
N LYS A 184 -20.74 -1.51 8.22
CA LYS A 184 -20.40 -1.79 6.82
C LYS A 184 -20.00 -0.52 6.08
N ARG A 185 -19.28 -0.66 4.96
CA ARG A 185 -19.10 0.44 4.01
C ARG A 185 -20.47 0.92 3.53
N ILE A 186 -20.58 2.22 3.31
CA ILE A 186 -21.80 2.85 2.81
C ILE A 186 -21.88 2.64 1.30
N GLY A 187 -23.03 2.21 0.78
CA GLY A 187 -23.20 2.07 -0.66
C GLY A 187 -23.10 3.41 -1.39
N ALA A 188 -22.54 3.44 -2.59
CA ALA A 188 -22.40 4.68 -3.37
C ALA A 188 -23.75 5.38 -3.61
N ALA A 189 -24.84 4.63 -3.80
CA ALA A 189 -26.19 5.18 -3.93
C ALA A 189 -26.66 5.91 -2.66
N ASP A 190 -26.35 5.36 -1.47
CA ASP A 190 -26.70 5.97 -0.19
C ASP A 190 -25.87 7.23 0.08
N ILE A 191 -24.57 7.22 -0.31
CA ILE A 191 -23.73 8.42 -0.28
C ILE A 191 -24.33 9.50 -1.16
N ARG A 192 -24.63 9.18 -2.43
CA ARG A 192 -25.23 10.13 -3.37
C ARG A 192 -26.52 10.73 -2.82
N ALA A 193 -27.45 9.90 -2.35
CA ALA A 193 -28.72 10.35 -1.76
C ALA A 193 -28.54 11.21 -0.50
N ARG A 194 -27.44 11.04 0.24
CA ARG A 194 -27.09 11.92 1.36
C ARG A 194 -26.50 13.24 0.88
N LEU A 195 -25.59 13.22 -0.10
CA LEU A 195 -25.01 14.43 -0.70
C LEU A 195 -26.08 15.31 -1.33
N GLU A 196 -27.04 14.73 -2.07
CA GLU A 196 -28.18 15.45 -2.65
C GLU A 196 -28.99 16.20 -1.58
N ARG A 197 -29.23 15.57 -0.42
CA ARG A 197 -29.93 16.22 0.70
C ARG A 197 -29.13 17.37 1.28
N VAL A 198 -27.83 17.15 1.51
CA VAL A 198 -26.92 18.17 2.05
C VAL A 198 -26.83 19.38 1.13
N LEU A 199 -26.61 19.16 -0.17
CA LEU A 199 -26.48 20.24 -1.15
C LEU A 199 -27.78 21.00 -1.38
N ARG A 200 -28.93 20.32 -1.29
CA ARG A 200 -30.24 20.99 -1.29
C ARG A 200 -30.40 21.93 -0.11
N GLU A 201 -29.94 21.55 1.08
CA GLU A 201 -29.94 22.41 2.27
C GLU A 201 -28.92 23.55 2.18
N GLU A 202 -27.83 23.38 1.43
CA GLU A 202 -26.85 24.44 1.13
C GLU A 202 -27.26 25.31 -0.08
N HIS A 203 -28.39 25.02 -0.73
CA HIS A 203 -28.85 25.67 -1.95
C HIS A 203 -27.83 25.62 -3.09
N VAL A 204 -27.13 24.50 -3.25
CA VAL A 204 -26.18 24.24 -4.34
C VAL A 204 -26.78 23.23 -5.31
N GLU A 205 -26.80 23.58 -6.59
CA GLU A 205 -27.16 22.65 -7.66
C GLU A 205 -26.00 21.68 -7.95
N ALA A 206 -26.32 20.42 -8.21
CA ALA A 206 -25.31 19.41 -8.52
C ALA A 206 -25.83 18.42 -9.55
N ASP A 207 -24.96 18.08 -10.49
CA ASP A 207 -25.20 17.07 -11.50
C ASP A 207 -25.15 15.66 -10.88
N ALA A 208 -26.01 14.75 -11.36
CA ALA A 208 -26.11 13.40 -10.82
C ALA A 208 -24.81 12.59 -11.02
N ASP A 209 -24.14 12.75 -12.16
CA ASP A 209 -22.88 12.07 -12.47
C ASP A 209 -21.74 12.65 -11.62
N ALA A 210 -21.76 13.96 -11.39
CA ALA A 210 -20.82 14.62 -10.47
C ALA A 210 -20.91 14.05 -9.05
N LEU A 211 -22.13 13.88 -8.52
CA LEU A 211 -22.33 13.26 -7.22
C LEU A 211 -21.97 11.77 -7.20
N ALA A 212 -22.19 11.05 -8.31
CA ALA A 212 -21.77 9.67 -8.44
C ALA A 212 -20.23 9.53 -8.42
N MET A 213 -19.49 10.46 -9.04
CA MET A 213 -18.03 10.49 -8.97
C MET A 213 -17.52 10.74 -7.54
N ILE A 214 -18.10 11.72 -6.82
CA ILE A 214 -17.74 11.96 -5.41
C ILE A 214 -18.05 10.73 -4.55
N ALA A 215 -19.21 10.09 -4.76
CA ALA A 215 -19.60 8.90 -4.02
C ALA A 215 -18.67 7.70 -4.25
N ARG A 216 -18.21 7.49 -5.50
CA ARG A 216 -17.19 6.47 -5.84
C ARG A 216 -15.85 6.80 -5.19
N ALA A 217 -15.37 8.03 -5.33
CA ALA A 217 -14.11 8.49 -4.75
C ALA A 217 -14.07 8.40 -3.22
N ALA A 218 -15.22 8.47 -2.56
CA ALA A 218 -15.34 8.35 -1.11
C ALA A 218 -15.21 6.92 -0.56
N ASP A 219 -15.20 5.88 -1.41
CA ASP A 219 -15.02 4.47 -1.02
C ASP A 219 -15.87 4.04 0.21
N GLY A 220 -17.14 4.44 0.22
CA GLY A 220 -18.07 4.08 1.30
C GLY A 220 -17.89 4.84 2.62
N SER A 221 -17.10 5.92 2.65
CA SER A 221 -16.92 6.84 3.78
C SER A 221 -17.75 8.11 3.60
N MET A 222 -18.75 8.33 4.45
CA MET A 222 -19.56 9.56 4.41
C MET A 222 -18.75 10.79 4.79
N ARG A 223 -17.80 10.64 5.71
CA ARG A 223 -16.91 11.74 6.11
C ARG A 223 -16.09 12.21 4.92
N ASP A 224 -15.53 11.27 4.16
CA ASP A 224 -14.69 11.60 3.02
C ASP A 224 -15.53 12.17 1.88
N ALA A 225 -16.72 11.60 1.61
CA ALA A 225 -17.66 12.16 0.63
C ALA A 225 -17.99 13.64 0.88
N LEU A 226 -18.30 14.02 2.13
CA LEU A 226 -18.57 15.41 2.50
C LEU A 226 -17.32 16.30 2.40
N SER A 227 -16.16 15.76 2.72
CA SER A 227 -14.87 16.49 2.64
C SER A 227 -14.45 16.72 1.18
N LEU A 228 -14.66 15.74 0.31
CA LEU A 228 -14.46 15.86 -1.14
C LEU A 228 -15.45 16.87 -1.73
N THR A 229 -16.70 16.88 -1.26
CA THR A 229 -17.69 17.89 -1.67
C THR A 229 -17.25 19.30 -1.25
N ASP A 230 -16.76 19.48 -0.02
CA ASP A 230 -16.18 20.76 0.44
C ASP A 230 -15.03 21.22 -0.47
N GLN A 231 -14.13 20.31 -0.85
CA GLN A 231 -13.02 20.58 -1.75
C GLN A 231 -13.51 21.03 -3.14
N VAL A 232 -14.49 20.33 -3.71
CA VAL A 232 -15.10 20.71 -4.98
C VAL A 232 -15.73 22.10 -4.89
N LEU A 233 -16.46 22.38 -3.80
CA LEU A 233 -17.08 23.69 -3.54
C LEU A 233 -16.05 24.82 -3.41
N ALA A 234 -14.87 24.54 -2.83
CA ALA A 234 -13.83 25.55 -2.65
C ALA A 234 -13.19 26.03 -3.97
N MET A 235 -13.29 25.26 -5.06
CA MET A 235 -12.68 25.62 -6.35
C MET A 235 -13.42 26.68 -7.17
N GLY A 236 -14.67 27.02 -6.82
CA GLY A 236 -15.43 27.98 -7.59
C GLY A 236 -16.85 28.21 -7.08
N GLU A 237 -17.58 29.09 -7.73
CA GLU A 237 -19.00 29.31 -7.42
C GLU A 237 -19.90 28.54 -8.41
N GLY A 238 -21.18 28.38 -8.06
CA GLY A 238 -22.17 27.73 -8.92
C GLY A 238 -22.23 26.21 -8.78
N ALA A 239 -22.84 25.57 -9.78
CA ALA A 239 -23.20 24.16 -9.74
C ALA A 239 -21.98 23.22 -9.67
N ILE A 240 -22.19 22.05 -9.06
CA ILE A 240 -21.22 20.95 -9.06
C ILE A 240 -21.41 20.14 -10.35
N LEU A 241 -20.51 20.35 -11.31
CA LEU A 241 -20.49 19.66 -12.61
C LEU A 241 -19.41 18.57 -12.67
N PRO A 242 -19.54 17.58 -13.57
CA PRO A 242 -18.58 16.50 -13.72
C PRO A 242 -17.11 16.93 -13.88
N GLU A 243 -16.87 17.93 -14.72
CA GLU A 243 -15.55 18.47 -15.05
C GLU A 243 -14.89 19.04 -13.80
N ARG A 244 -15.65 19.82 -13.03
CA ARG A 244 -15.19 20.44 -11.79
C ARG A 244 -14.81 19.40 -10.74
N VAL A 245 -15.54 18.28 -10.65
CA VAL A 245 -15.18 17.18 -9.74
C VAL A 245 -13.87 16.54 -10.18
N ARG A 246 -13.67 16.32 -11.49
CA ARG A 246 -12.42 15.75 -12.02
C ARG A 246 -11.23 16.66 -11.71
N ASP A 247 -11.35 17.94 -12.01
CA ASP A 247 -10.29 18.93 -11.76
C ASP A 247 -9.99 19.04 -10.26
N ALA A 248 -11.02 19.00 -9.40
CA ALA A 248 -10.86 19.10 -7.95
C ALA A 248 -10.17 17.92 -7.32
N LEU A 249 -10.52 16.72 -7.77
CA LEU A 249 -10.07 15.49 -7.15
C LEU A 249 -8.82 14.93 -7.87
N GLY A 250 -8.41 15.53 -8.99
CA GLY A 250 -7.33 15.04 -9.85
C GLY A 250 -7.72 13.74 -10.57
N LEU A 251 -9.01 13.50 -10.78
CA LEU A 251 -9.49 12.27 -11.39
C LEU A 251 -9.21 12.27 -12.87
N VAL A 252 -8.61 11.18 -13.32
CA VAL A 252 -8.37 10.91 -14.73
C VAL A 252 -9.70 10.61 -15.42
N ALA A 253 -9.92 11.24 -16.57
CA ALA A 253 -11.12 11.00 -17.37
C ALA A 253 -11.19 9.54 -17.84
N GLU A 254 -12.37 8.94 -17.82
CA GLU A 254 -12.58 7.54 -18.25
C GLU A 254 -12.14 7.34 -19.72
N ASP A 255 -12.28 8.37 -20.57
CA ASP A 255 -11.81 8.36 -21.96
C ASP A 255 -10.29 8.15 -22.10
N GLU A 256 -9.47 8.59 -21.13
CA GLU A 256 -8.01 8.34 -21.15
C GLU A 256 -7.67 6.87 -20.90
N PHE A 257 -8.41 6.22 -20.00
CA PHE A 257 -8.25 4.79 -19.77
C PHE A 257 -8.73 3.96 -20.96
N ILE A 258 -9.82 4.39 -21.61
CA ILE A 258 -10.31 3.76 -22.83
C ILE A 258 -9.28 3.88 -23.96
N ALA A 259 -8.69 5.06 -24.16
CA ALA A 259 -7.62 5.27 -25.14
C ALA A 259 -6.39 4.42 -24.84
N LEU A 260 -6.05 4.23 -23.56
CA LEU A 260 -4.96 3.34 -23.17
C LEU A 260 -5.29 1.86 -23.47
N LEU A 261 -6.51 1.41 -23.21
CA LEU A 261 -6.93 0.06 -23.57
C LEU A 261 -6.81 -0.19 -25.08
N ASP A 262 -7.20 0.79 -25.91
CA ASP A 262 -7.04 0.71 -27.37
C ASP A 262 -5.56 0.62 -27.77
N LEU A 263 -4.70 1.45 -27.17
CA LEU A 263 -3.26 1.43 -27.41
C LEU A 263 -2.64 0.06 -27.11
N VAL A 264 -3.05 -0.55 -25.98
CA VAL A 264 -2.58 -1.88 -25.57
C VAL A 264 -3.13 -2.97 -26.50
N ALA A 265 -4.42 -2.92 -26.85
CA ALA A 265 -5.08 -3.87 -27.75
C ALA A 265 -4.49 -3.86 -29.16
N GLU A 266 -4.06 -2.68 -29.63
CA GLU A 266 -3.44 -2.48 -30.95
C GLU A 266 -1.93 -2.77 -30.96
N HIS A 267 -1.35 -3.19 -29.84
CA HIS A 267 0.08 -3.45 -29.65
C HIS A 267 1.00 -2.27 -29.99
N ARG A 268 0.53 -1.03 -29.73
CA ARG A 268 1.24 0.20 -30.07
C ARG A 268 2.24 0.61 -28.99
N ALA A 269 3.20 -0.27 -28.69
CA ALA A 269 4.17 -0.08 -27.60
C ALA A 269 4.99 1.22 -27.70
N GLY A 270 5.26 1.71 -28.93
CA GLY A 270 5.97 2.98 -29.15
C GLY A 270 5.17 4.21 -28.72
N ASP A 271 3.84 4.13 -28.74
CA ASP A 271 2.97 5.27 -28.43
C ASP A 271 2.76 5.44 -26.91
N VAL A 272 3.17 4.45 -26.11
CA VAL A 272 3.11 4.49 -24.63
C VAL A 272 3.82 5.72 -24.08
N PHE A 273 5.03 6.01 -24.59
CA PHE A 273 5.84 7.13 -24.08
C PHE A 273 5.17 8.48 -24.33
N ALA A 274 4.58 8.67 -25.52
CA ALA A 274 3.83 9.89 -25.84
C ALA A 274 2.56 10.00 -25.00
N PHE A 275 1.87 8.88 -24.76
CA PHE A 275 0.69 8.84 -23.90
C PHE A 275 1.04 9.25 -22.46
N VAL A 276 2.07 8.64 -21.86
CA VAL A 276 2.49 8.94 -20.48
C VAL A 276 3.03 10.36 -20.36
N ALA A 277 3.81 10.85 -21.33
CA ALA A 277 4.28 12.23 -21.34
C ALA A 277 3.13 13.24 -21.32
N ARG A 278 2.07 12.99 -22.11
CA ARG A 278 0.87 13.83 -22.12
C ARG A 278 0.13 13.83 -20.77
N LEU A 279 0.10 12.70 -20.06
CA LEU A 279 -0.45 12.64 -18.70
C LEU A 279 0.40 13.45 -17.71
N ALA A 280 1.73 13.37 -17.83
CA ALA A 280 2.66 14.14 -17.01
C ALA A 280 2.50 15.65 -17.23
N ASP A 281 2.43 16.07 -18.50
CA ASP A 281 2.25 17.47 -18.89
C ASP A 281 0.90 18.03 -18.41
N ALA A 282 -0.13 17.18 -18.34
CA ALA A 282 -1.42 17.50 -17.75
C ALA A 282 -1.43 17.53 -16.21
N GLY A 283 -0.31 17.17 -15.56
CA GLY A 283 -0.18 17.16 -14.10
C GLY A 283 -0.95 16.04 -13.41
N ILE A 284 -1.25 14.95 -14.11
CA ILE A 284 -1.99 13.82 -13.55
C ILE A 284 -1.15 13.09 -12.50
N ASP A 285 -1.75 12.81 -11.35
CA ASP A 285 -1.12 11.96 -10.33
C ASP A 285 -1.06 10.50 -10.82
N PHE A 286 0.15 9.99 -11.01
CA PHE A 286 0.32 8.64 -11.54
C PHE A 286 -0.13 7.55 -10.57
N GLY A 287 -0.15 7.81 -9.26
CA GLY A 287 -0.69 6.86 -8.28
C GLY A 287 -2.19 6.68 -8.48
N GLN A 288 -2.93 7.79 -8.59
CA GLN A 288 -4.35 7.77 -8.93
C GLN A 288 -4.61 7.16 -10.31
N PHE A 289 -3.77 7.47 -11.31
CA PHE A 289 -3.86 6.86 -12.63
C PHE A 289 -3.72 5.33 -12.55
N LEU A 290 -2.71 4.82 -11.84
CA LEU A 290 -2.48 3.38 -11.71
C LEU A 290 -3.67 2.68 -11.04
N THR A 291 -4.19 3.25 -9.94
CA THR A 291 -5.38 2.71 -9.26
C THR A 291 -6.60 2.71 -10.19
N GLY A 292 -6.88 3.84 -10.87
CA GLY A 292 -8.01 3.94 -11.80
C GLY A 292 -7.87 3.01 -13.00
N PHE A 293 -6.66 2.79 -13.50
CA PHE A 293 -6.42 1.83 -14.58
C PHE A 293 -6.65 0.39 -14.12
N GLY A 294 -6.25 0.04 -12.90
CA GLY A 294 -6.58 -1.25 -12.28
C GLY A 294 -8.10 -1.47 -12.18
N ASP A 295 -8.86 -0.45 -11.79
CA ASP A 295 -10.32 -0.51 -11.77
C ASP A 295 -10.91 -0.69 -13.17
N MET A 296 -10.35 -0.03 -14.19
CA MET A 296 -10.79 -0.18 -15.57
C MET A 296 -10.52 -1.59 -16.11
N LEU A 297 -9.35 -2.17 -15.81
CA LEU A 297 -9.02 -3.55 -16.16
C LEU A 297 -9.97 -4.55 -15.49
N ARG A 298 -10.29 -4.34 -14.21
CA ARG A 298 -11.25 -5.17 -13.47
C ARG A 298 -12.66 -5.05 -14.05
N ALA A 299 -13.07 -3.83 -14.43
CA ALA A 299 -14.36 -3.61 -15.07
C ALA A 299 -14.46 -4.31 -16.44
N LEU A 300 -13.40 -4.24 -17.25
CA LEU A 300 -13.32 -4.96 -18.52
C LEU A 300 -13.37 -6.48 -18.32
N LEU A 301 -12.64 -7.00 -17.32
CA LEU A 301 -12.68 -8.42 -16.97
C LEU A 301 -14.10 -8.86 -16.60
N ALA A 302 -14.82 -8.07 -15.79
CA ALA A 302 -16.20 -8.36 -15.44
C ALA A 302 -17.10 -8.44 -16.69
N VAL A 303 -16.99 -7.48 -17.60
CA VAL A 303 -17.73 -7.47 -18.87
C VAL A 303 -17.39 -8.68 -19.75
N THR A 304 -16.10 -9.04 -19.84
CA THR A 304 -15.63 -10.23 -20.58
C THR A 304 -16.22 -11.52 -20.03
N LEU A 305 -16.39 -11.62 -18.71
CA LEU A 305 -17.02 -12.76 -18.03
C LEU A 305 -18.56 -12.69 -18.00
N GLY A 306 -19.17 -11.65 -18.57
CA GLY A 306 -20.64 -11.49 -18.63
C GLY A 306 -21.27 -10.88 -17.37
N GLY A 307 -20.47 -10.27 -16.49
CA GLY A 307 -20.92 -9.49 -15.35
C GLY A 307 -21.19 -8.03 -15.69
N VAL A 308 -21.74 -7.29 -14.73
CA VAL A 308 -21.99 -5.83 -14.83
C VAL A 308 -21.10 -5.12 -13.81
N PRO A 309 -20.11 -4.31 -14.24
CA PRO A 309 -19.24 -3.59 -13.32
C PRO A 309 -19.98 -2.38 -12.71
N PRO A 310 -20.22 -2.34 -11.38
CA PRO A 310 -20.94 -1.22 -10.75
C PRO A 310 -20.06 0.02 -10.56
N GLU A 311 -18.74 -0.07 -10.75
CA GLU A 311 -17.80 1.00 -10.42
C GLU A 311 -17.51 1.97 -11.57
N VAL A 312 -17.99 1.70 -12.79
CA VAL A 312 -17.80 2.54 -13.98
C VAL A 312 -19.09 3.26 -14.37
N SER A 313 -18.99 4.39 -15.08
CA SER A 313 -20.17 5.04 -15.65
C SER A 313 -20.85 4.17 -16.70
N GLU A 314 -22.13 4.44 -17.00
CA GLU A 314 -22.84 3.75 -18.10
C GLU A 314 -22.13 3.93 -19.45
N ARG A 315 -21.60 5.14 -19.71
CA ARG A 315 -20.82 5.42 -20.92
C ARG A 315 -19.54 4.59 -20.99
N ALA A 316 -18.80 4.49 -19.88
CA ALA A 316 -17.60 3.65 -19.84
C ALA A 316 -17.97 2.16 -20.00
N ARG A 317 -19.07 1.70 -19.39
CA ARG A 317 -19.56 0.33 -19.54
C ARG A 317 -19.84 -0.02 -21.00
N GLU A 318 -20.50 0.87 -21.75
CA GLU A 318 -20.74 0.70 -23.18
C GLU A 318 -19.43 0.64 -23.97
N ALA A 319 -18.47 1.50 -23.66
CA ALA A 319 -17.15 1.50 -24.30
C ALA A 319 -16.36 0.20 -24.00
N LEU A 320 -16.47 -0.35 -22.79
CA LEU A 320 -15.85 -1.62 -22.42
C LEU A 320 -16.50 -2.81 -23.13
N GLU A 321 -17.83 -2.82 -23.29
CA GLU A 321 -18.53 -3.89 -24.02
C GLU A 321 -18.06 -3.97 -25.48
N GLN A 322 -17.80 -2.83 -26.12
CA GLN A 322 -17.23 -2.78 -27.48
C GLN A 322 -15.82 -3.38 -27.57
N ARG A 323 -15.10 -3.46 -26.45
CA ARG A 323 -13.72 -3.96 -26.34
C ARG A 323 -13.62 -5.35 -25.73
N LYS A 324 -14.76 -6.00 -25.45
CA LYS A 324 -14.84 -7.33 -24.84
C LYS A 324 -14.01 -8.39 -25.55
N GLY A 325 -13.91 -8.30 -26.89
CA GLY A 325 -13.15 -9.24 -27.71
C GLY A 325 -11.67 -8.89 -27.92
N ALA A 326 -11.22 -7.74 -27.43
CA ALA A 326 -9.84 -7.28 -27.62
C ALA A 326 -8.84 -7.95 -26.66
N PHE A 327 -9.32 -8.51 -25.55
CA PHE A 327 -8.50 -9.15 -24.53
C PHE A 327 -9.14 -10.47 -24.07
N THR A 328 -8.32 -11.48 -23.80
CA THR A 328 -8.80 -12.66 -23.10
C THR A 328 -8.91 -12.40 -21.59
N ALA A 329 -9.76 -13.14 -20.89
CA ALA A 329 -9.84 -13.05 -19.43
C ALA A 329 -8.48 -13.36 -18.76
N GLY A 330 -7.68 -14.25 -19.36
CA GLY A 330 -6.33 -14.55 -18.89
C GLY A 330 -5.37 -13.36 -19.02
N ASP A 331 -5.46 -12.60 -20.11
CA ASP A 331 -4.63 -11.39 -20.31
C ASP A 331 -4.97 -10.32 -19.28
N LEU A 332 -6.25 -10.08 -19.07
CA LEU A 332 -6.73 -9.09 -18.09
C LEU A 332 -6.31 -9.48 -16.66
N LEU A 333 -6.37 -10.76 -16.30
CA LEU A 333 -5.88 -11.26 -15.01
C LEU A 333 -4.36 -11.06 -14.87
N ARG A 334 -3.58 -11.35 -15.92
CA ARG A 334 -2.12 -11.10 -15.93
C ARG A 334 -1.81 -9.61 -15.77
N MET A 335 -2.51 -8.73 -16.48
CA MET A 335 -2.35 -7.28 -16.36
C MET A 335 -2.68 -6.80 -14.94
N LEU A 336 -3.78 -7.29 -14.37
CA LEU A 336 -4.19 -6.96 -12.99
C LEU A 336 -3.16 -7.42 -11.96
N SER A 337 -2.59 -8.62 -12.10
CA SER A 337 -1.53 -9.13 -11.20
C SER A 337 -0.30 -8.22 -11.26
N VAL A 338 0.19 -7.87 -12.45
CA VAL A 338 1.34 -6.97 -12.61
C VAL A 338 1.06 -5.59 -12.00
N ALA A 339 -0.13 -5.02 -12.22
CA ALA A 339 -0.50 -3.73 -11.65
C ALA A 339 -0.54 -3.77 -10.11
N THR A 340 -1.10 -4.85 -9.54
CA THR A 340 -1.23 -5.06 -8.09
C THR A 340 0.15 -5.26 -7.43
N GLU A 341 1.04 -6.01 -8.05
CA GLU A 341 2.41 -6.22 -7.58
C GLU A 341 3.27 -4.94 -7.64
N LEU A 342 2.99 -4.08 -8.62
CA LEU A 342 3.70 -2.81 -8.79
C LEU A 342 3.27 -1.76 -7.75
N GLU A 343 1.99 -1.73 -7.35
CA GLU A 343 1.40 -0.66 -6.54
C GLU A 343 2.22 -0.30 -5.27
N PRO A 344 2.68 -1.23 -4.42
CA PRO A 344 3.41 -0.89 -3.20
C PRO A 344 4.76 -0.22 -3.48
N ARG A 345 5.42 -0.60 -4.57
CA ARG A 345 6.69 -0.03 -5.02
C ARG A 345 6.47 1.31 -5.72
N PHE A 346 5.38 1.42 -6.48
CA PHE A 346 4.99 2.61 -7.21
C PHE A 346 4.83 3.83 -6.29
N ARG A 347 4.09 3.68 -5.19
CA ARG A 347 3.85 4.77 -4.23
C ARG A 347 5.11 5.27 -3.52
N LYS A 348 6.15 4.44 -3.39
CA LYS A 348 7.41 4.78 -2.71
C LYS A 348 8.52 5.24 -3.66
N SER A 349 8.32 5.05 -4.97
CA SER A 349 9.35 5.32 -5.97
C SER A 349 9.42 6.81 -6.31
N GLY A 350 10.63 7.34 -6.45
CA GLY A 350 10.87 8.66 -7.04
C GLY A 350 10.80 8.67 -8.58
N GLN A 351 10.64 7.50 -9.22
CA GLN A 351 10.63 7.31 -10.68
C GLN A 351 9.33 6.65 -11.13
N GLN A 352 8.18 7.21 -10.72
CA GLN A 352 6.85 6.67 -11.04
C GLN A 352 6.59 6.59 -12.54
N GLN A 353 7.03 7.59 -13.30
CA GLN A 353 6.87 7.62 -14.76
C GLN A 353 7.53 6.41 -15.43
N LEU A 354 8.79 6.12 -15.09
CA LEU A 354 9.53 4.98 -15.64
C LEU A 354 8.82 3.65 -15.35
N LEU A 355 8.32 3.48 -14.12
CA LEU A 355 7.59 2.27 -13.71
C LEU A 355 6.29 2.10 -14.49
N LEU A 356 5.56 3.19 -14.71
CA LEU A 356 4.32 3.20 -15.48
C LEU A 356 4.60 2.86 -16.95
N GLU A 357 5.56 3.54 -17.58
CA GLU A 357 5.97 3.30 -18.96
C GLU A 357 6.39 1.83 -19.17
N ALA A 358 7.25 1.30 -18.30
CA ALA A 358 7.70 -0.08 -18.39
C ALA A 358 6.54 -1.09 -18.28
N MET A 359 5.59 -0.86 -17.37
CA MET A 359 4.40 -1.69 -17.22
C MET A 359 3.51 -1.65 -18.47
N LEU A 360 3.21 -0.45 -18.97
CA LEU A 360 2.34 -0.28 -20.14
C LEU A 360 2.98 -0.83 -21.43
N VAL A 361 4.29 -0.68 -21.59
CA VAL A 361 5.04 -1.33 -22.68
C VAL A 361 4.95 -2.86 -22.55
N ARG A 362 5.12 -3.41 -21.34
CA ARG A 362 4.95 -4.85 -21.10
C ARG A 362 3.54 -5.31 -21.50
N PHE A 363 2.52 -4.51 -21.21
CA PHE A 363 1.14 -4.84 -21.59
C PHE A 363 0.92 -4.81 -23.10
N ALA A 364 1.41 -3.78 -23.79
CA ALA A 364 1.30 -3.69 -25.25
C ALA A 364 2.05 -4.83 -25.98
N LEU A 365 2.99 -5.51 -25.32
CA LEU A 365 3.78 -6.61 -25.87
C LEU A 365 3.30 -8.02 -25.48
N LEU A 366 2.21 -8.16 -24.72
CA LEU A 366 1.74 -9.44 -24.12
C LEU A 366 1.49 -10.58 -25.14
N ASP A 367 1.24 -10.29 -26.41
CA ASP A 367 0.91 -11.28 -27.44
C ASP A 367 2.11 -11.98 -28.10
N ARG A 368 3.35 -11.63 -27.74
CA ARG A 368 4.53 -12.33 -28.27
C ARG A 368 4.84 -13.68 -27.62
N THR A 369 4.16 -14.09 -26.55
CA THR A 369 4.40 -15.38 -25.89
C THR A 369 3.54 -16.53 -26.43
N VAL A 370 2.36 -16.26 -27.00
CA VAL A 370 1.50 -17.29 -27.63
C VAL A 370 2.03 -17.73 -29.00
N SER A 371 2.83 -16.87 -29.66
CA SER A 371 3.59 -17.21 -30.86
C SER A 371 4.56 -18.38 -30.62
N LEU A 372 5.02 -18.62 -29.39
CA LEU A 372 5.99 -19.68 -29.12
C LEU A 372 5.36 -21.07 -29.13
N GLU A 373 4.13 -21.25 -28.65
CA GLU A 373 3.40 -22.53 -28.77
C GLU A 373 3.10 -22.89 -30.22
N THR A 374 2.79 -21.88 -31.05
CA THR A 374 2.53 -22.09 -32.49
C THR A 374 3.83 -22.43 -33.23
N VAL A 375 4.95 -21.80 -32.85
CA VAL A 375 6.30 -22.14 -33.33
C VAL A 375 6.74 -23.53 -32.83
N LEU A 376 6.46 -23.89 -31.57
CA LEU A 376 6.76 -25.21 -31.00
C LEU A 376 5.91 -26.32 -31.63
N ARG A 377 4.64 -26.06 -31.96
CA ARG A 377 3.81 -26.99 -32.76
C ARG A 377 4.32 -27.12 -34.19
N GLY A 378 4.81 -26.03 -34.79
CA GLY A 378 5.45 -26.05 -36.11
C GLY A 378 6.80 -26.79 -36.14
N LEU A 379 7.53 -26.80 -35.01
CA LEU A 379 8.79 -27.54 -34.84
C LEU A 379 8.58 -28.99 -34.38
N GLY A 380 7.41 -29.31 -33.81
CA GLY A 380 7.05 -30.65 -33.33
C GLY A 380 6.48 -31.59 -34.39
N SER A 381 6.13 -31.11 -35.57
CA SER A 381 5.62 -31.92 -36.69
C SER A 381 6.72 -32.19 -37.73
N GLY A 382 7.82 -32.82 -37.30
CA GLY A 382 9.00 -32.99 -38.16
C GLY A 382 9.97 -34.10 -37.78
N SER A 383 9.53 -35.28 -37.34
CA SER A 383 10.23 -36.54 -37.67
C SER A 383 9.39 -37.79 -37.37
N THR A 384 9.01 -38.52 -38.42
CA THR A 384 9.26 -39.96 -38.61
C THR A 384 8.55 -40.46 -39.87
N GLY A 385 9.28 -41.19 -40.71
CA GLY A 385 8.70 -42.07 -41.74
C GLY A 385 8.78 -41.53 -43.17
N GLY A 386 9.76 -42.03 -43.93
CA GLY A 386 9.93 -41.73 -45.35
C GLY A 386 8.86 -42.34 -46.26
N GLY A 387 8.72 -41.73 -47.43
CA GLY A 387 7.92 -42.20 -48.55
C GLY A 387 7.92 -41.13 -49.65
N ASP A 388 8.39 -41.50 -50.83
CA ASP A 388 8.67 -40.67 -52.01
C ASP A 388 7.58 -39.66 -52.40
N VAL A 389 7.96 -38.40 -52.64
CA VAL A 389 7.44 -37.58 -53.77
C VAL A 389 8.53 -36.63 -54.28
N GLU A 390 8.68 -36.66 -55.60
CA GLU A 390 9.57 -35.98 -56.54
C GLU A 390 9.57 -34.42 -56.46
N PRO A 391 10.68 -33.74 -56.81
CA PRO A 391 10.78 -32.27 -56.70
C PRO A 391 10.24 -31.57 -57.95
N ALA A 392 9.15 -30.81 -57.82
CA ALA A 392 8.71 -29.83 -58.81
C ALA A 392 9.06 -28.41 -58.32
N GLY A 393 9.94 -27.73 -59.06
CA GLY A 393 10.49 -26.42 -58.72
C GLY A 393 9.49 -25.26 -58.78
N PRO A 394 9.82 -24.10 -58.20
CA PRO A 394 9.00 -22.91 -58.32
C PRO A 394 9.17 -22.27 -59.70
N SER A 395 8.08 -22.32 -60.48
CA SER A 395 7.90 -21.57 -61.72
C SER A 395 7.77 -20.08 -61.44
N SER A 396 8.58 -19.30 -62.15
CA SER A 396 8.49 -17.86 -62.29
C SER A 396 7.22 -17.44 -63.04
N ALA A 397 6.50 -16.43 -62.54
CA ALA A 397 5.61 -15.62 -63.39
C ALA A 397 5.74 -14.14 -63.04
N ARG A 398 6.43 -13.43 -63.93
CA ARG A 398 6.53 -11.97 -64.09
C ARG A 398 5.15 -11.29 -64.17
N ARG A 399 5.09 -10.07 -63.62
CA ARG A 399 4.54 -8.85 -64.22
C ARG A 399 4.88 -7.68 -63.29
N ALA A 400 5.16 -6.44 -63.70
CA ALA A 400 5.72 -5.82 -64.90
C ALA A 400 5.87 -4.36 -64.47
N ALA A 401 7.09 -3.81 -64.54
CA ALA A 401 7.29 -2.37 -64.43
C ALA A 401 7.01 -1.70 -65.78
N PRO A 402 6.62 -0.42 -65.80
CA PRO A 402 6.96 0.46 -66.90
C PRO A 402 7.98 1.52 -66.45
N SER A 403 9.03 1.69 -67.25
CA SER A 403 10.00 2.77 -67.14
C SER A 403 9.76 3.86 -68.19
N ALA A 404 9.80 5.10 -67.69
CA ALA A 404 10.48 6.28 -68.23
C ALA A 404 9.94 7.06 -69.44
N GLN A 405 9.89 8.39 -69.21
CA GLN A 405 10.34 9.56 -70.01
C GLN A 405 9.24 10.62 -70.14
N ALA A 406 9.44 11.94 -70.06
CA ALA A 406 10.55 12.83 -69.69
C ALA A 406 10.00 14.29 -69.70
N SER A 407 10.80 15.22 -69.16
CA SER A 407 10.79 16.70 -69.35
C SER A 407 9.99 17.52 -68.33
N ALA A 408 10.42 18.69 -67.84
CA ALA A 408 11.70 19.38 -67.68
C ALA A 408 11.41 20.65 -66.85
N THR A 409 12.32 21.02 -65.93
CA THR A 409 12.64 22.39 -65.47
C THR A 409 11.56 23.35 -64.91
N ARG A 410 11.69 23.70 -63.62
CA ARG A 410 12.09 25.07 -63.21
C ARG A 410 12.54 25.15 -61.74
N LYS A 411 13.70 25.78 -61.54
CA LYS A 411 14.33 26.20 -60.28
C LYS A 411 13.56 27.33 -59.59
N ALA A 412 13.55 27.33 -58.27
CA ALA A 412 13.60 28.51 -57.38
C ALA A 412 14.18 28.03 -56.03
N GLU A 413 15.50 28.13 -55.86
CA GLU A 413 16.16 29.13 -54.99
C GLU A 413 15.83 29.02 -53.50
N ARG A 414 16.71 28.30 -52.78
CA ARG A 414 16.98 28.55 -51.37
C ARG A 414 18.45 28.95 -51.27
N SER A 415 18.71 30.16 -50.77
CA SER A 415 20.02 30.55 -50.26
C SER A 415 20.07 30.35 -48.74
N PRO A 416 21.28 30.12 -48.18
CA PRO A 416 21.49 29.59 -46.84
C PRO A 416 21.68 30.71 -45.81
N LEU A 417 21.29 30.44 -44.56
CA LEU A 417 21.79 31.17 -43.40
C LEU A 417 22.72 30.23 -42.64
N ASP A 418 24.00 30.60 -42.66
CA ASP A 418 25.08 30.04 -41.87
C ASP A 418 24.84 30.25 -40.37
N THR A 419 24.96 29.19 -39.58
CA THR A 419 25.58 29.27 -38.24
C THR A 419 26.12 27.89 -37.85
N PRO A 420 27.36 27.77 -37.35
CA PRO A 420 28.10 26.52 -37.35
C PRO A 420 27.73 25.59 -36.19
N ALA A 421 27.74 24.29 -36.49
CA ALA A 421 27.71 23.20 -35.54
C ALA A 421 28.88 23.32 -34.54
N SER A 422 28.56 23.46 -33.26
CA SER A 422 29.53 23.42 -32.17
C SER A 422 30.03 21.98 -31.97
N ASP A 423 31.30 21.77 -32.34
CA ASP A 423 32.05 20.54 -32.21
C ASP A 423 32.42 20.27 -30.74
N TRP A 424 31.54 19.59 -30.01
CA TRP A 424 31.70 19.25 -28.59
C TRP A 424 32.93 18.37 -28.29
N ARG A 425 33.60 17.85 -29.33
CA ARG A 425 34.83 17.05 -29.24
C ARG A 425 36.11 17.88 -29.04
N ALA A 426 36.03 19.22 -29.12
CA ALA A 426 37.12 20.12 -28.75
C ALA A 426 37.17 20.41 -27.23
N VAL A 427 36.04 20.35 -26.54
CA VAL A 427 35.93 20.68 -25.09
C VAL A 427 36.56 19.61 -24.19
N ILE A 428 36.64 18.36 -24.65
CA ILE A 428 37.23 17.25 -23.88
C ILE A 428 38.78 17.27 -23.95
N ARG A 429 39.39 17.98 -24.90
CA ARG A 429 40.85 18.04 -25.05
C ARG A 429 41.56 19.17 -24.27
N ASP A 430 40.82 20.15 -23.77
CA ASP A 430 41.37 21.24 -22.95
C ASP A 430 41.36 20.93 -21.44
N ALA A 431 40.61 19.93 -20.99
CA ALA A 431 40.65 19.46 -19.59
C ALA A 431 41.88 18.60 -19.27
N ASP A 432 42.48 17.96 -20.28
CA ASP A 432 43.64 17.06 -20.11
C ASP A 432 45.00 17.77 -20.26
N ARG A 433 45.01 19.06 -20.63
CA ARG A 433 46.22 19.88 -20.74
C ARG A 433 46.50 20.79 -19.55
N ALA A 434 45.61 20.83 -18.55
CA ALA A 434 45.79 21.59 -17.32
C ALA A 434 46.41 20.79 -16.16
N ALA A 435 46.72 19.50 -16.37
CA ALA A 435 47.27 18.62 -15.32
C ALA A 435 48.77 18.30 -15.47
N THR A 436 49.46 18.92 -16.43
CA THR A 436 50.89 18.68 -16.69
C THR A 436 51.67 19.99 -16.76
N ASP A 437 51.85 20.66 -15.62
CA ASP A 437 53.04 21.49 -15.36
C ASP A 437 53.10 21.98 -13.91
N VAL A 438 53.72 21.19 -13.02
CA VAL A 438 54.56 21.71 -11.93
C VAL A 438 55.73 20.75 -11.74
N THR A 439 56.88 21.11 -12.30
CA THR A 439 58.18 20.45 -12.13
C THR A 439 58.97 21.08 -10.97
N THR A 440 59.46 20.21 -10.07
CA THR A 440 60.79 20.19 -9.41
C THR A 440 61.25 21.26 -8.41
N SER A 441 61.52 20.81 -7.18
CA SER A 441 62.86 20.91 -6.53
C SER A 441 63.03 19.92 -5.35
N PRO A 442 64.27 19.55 -4.95
CA PRO A 442 64.62 18.15 -4.75
C PRO A 442 65.07 17.75 -3.33
N ALA A 443 65.05 16.41 -3.16
CA ALA A 443 65.93 15.56 -2.36
C ALA A 443 66.05 15.77 -0.84
N ARG A 444 65.53 14.78 -0.08
CA ARG A 444 66.34 14.10 0.94
C ARG A 444 65.98 12.61 1.05
N ALA A 445 67.05 11.84 0.97
CA ALA A 445 67.22 10.40 1.11
C ALA A 445 66.23 9.63 2.00
N GLY A 446 65.73 8.54 1.41
CA GLY A 446 65.75 7.17 1.97
C GLY A 446 65.06 6.91 3.30
N THR A 447 64.02 6.08 3.27
CA THR A 447 63.84 4.97 4.21
C THR A 447 62.77 3.99 3.70
N PRO A 448 62.92 2.69 3.98
CA PRO A 448 62.08 1.62 3.42
C PRO A 448 60.72 1.65 4.10
N ARG A 449 59.72 2.27 3.48
CA ARG A 449 58.35 2.29 4.02
C ARG A 449 57.27 1.91 3.03
N GLU A 450 57.57 1.87 1.72
CA GLU A 450 56.60 1.40 0.71
C GLU A 450 56.49 -0.13 0.65
N GLU A 451 57.56 -0.88 0.93
CA GLU A 451 57.46 -2.35 1.08
C GLU A 451 56.75 -2.76 2.38
N ALA A 452 56.76 -1.92 3.41
CA ALA A 452 56.08 -2.21 4.68
C ALA A 452 54.55 -1.97 4.61
N VAL A 453 54.06 -1.13 3.70
CA VAL A 453 52.62 -0.91 3.50
C VAL A 453 52.03 -2.01 2.60
N SER A 454 52.80 -2.55 1.66
CA SER A 454 52.39 -3.72 0.88
C SER A 454 52.34 -5.02 1.71
N ALA A 455 53.18 -5.15 2.75
CA ALA A 455 53.15 -6.30 3.65
C ALA A 455 52.03 -6.22 4.72
N ALA A 456 51.53 -5.02 5.04
CA ALA A 456 50.45 -4.82 6.01
C ALA A 456 49.03 -5.02 5.43
N LEU A 457 48.88 -5.08 4.10
CA LEU A 457 47.61 -5.34 3.41
C LEU A 457 47.34 -6.84 3.15
N ALA A 458 48.26 -7.73 3.53
CA ALA A 458 48.15 -9.17 3.30
C ALA A 458 47.39 -9.94 4.42
N GLY A 459 46.72 -9.26 5.34
CA GLY A 459 46.07 -9.89 6.50
C GLY A 459 44.79 -9.24 7.02
N ALA A 460 44.20 -8.28 6.30
CA ALA A 460 42.90 -7.74 6.66
C ALA A 460 41.79 -8.73 6.20
N PRO A 461 40.82 -9.10 7.05
CA PRO A 461 39.72 -9.96 6.61
C PRO A 461 38.86 -9.22 5.58
N ASP A 462 38.71 -9.81 4.39
CA ASP A 462 37.76 -9.32 3.39
C ASP A 462 36.32 -9.65 3.85
N LEU A 463 35.45 -8.64 3.89
CA LEU A 463 34.06 -8.79 4.29
C LEU A 463 33.32 -9.75 3.34
N ASN A 464 33.64 -9.74 2.04
CA ASN A 464 32.98 -10.62 1.07
C ASN A 464 33.29 -12.09 1.34
N HIS A 465 34.56 -12.44 1.55
CA HIS A 465 34.95 -13.80 1.94
C HIS A 465 34.38 -14.22 3.30
N LEU A 466 34.25 -13.28 4.24
CA LEU A 466 33.64 -13.56 5.54
C LEU A 466 32.14 -13.90 5.42
N VAL A 467 31.41 -13.19 4.54
CA VAL A 467 29.99 -13.47 4.27
C VAL A 467 29.82 -14.81 3.55
N GLU A 468 30.67 -15.13 2.56
CA GLU A 468 30.63 -16.42 1.85
C GLU A 468 30.88 -17.63 2.76
N ARG A 469 31.63 -17.44 3.84
CA ARG A 469 32.00 -18.50 4.80
C ARG A 469 31.20 -18.44 6.10
N TRP A 470 30.17 -17.61 6.17
CA TRP A 470 29.44 -17.37 7.41
C TRP A 470 28.78 -18.65 7.95
N ASP A 471 28.11 -19.40 7.08
CA ASP A 471 27.44 -20.66 7.45
C ASP A 471 28.44 -21.71 7.98
N ASP A 472 29.66 -21.76 7.40
CA ASP A 472 30.74 -22.64 7.85
C ASP A 472 31.22 -22.27 9.28
N ILE A 473 31.31 -20.96 9.58
CA ILE A 473 31.69 -20.44 10.90
C ILE A 473 30.62 -20.76 11.94
N VAL A 474 29.35 -20.55 11.59
CA VAL A 474 28.20 -20.88 12.46
C VAL A 474 28.17 -22.38 12.77
N ALA A 475 28.38 -23.23 11.77
CA ALA A 475 28.46 -24.68 11.94
C ALA A 475 29.63 -25.09 12.86
N HIS A 476 30.76 -24.38 12.81
CA HIS A 476 31.89 -24.64 13.69
C HIS A 476 31.61 -24.25 15.15
N VAL A 477 30.97 -23.10 15.38
CA VAL A 477 30.54 -22.68 16.73
C VAL A 477 29.54 -23.68 17.31
N ARG A 478 28.64 -24.24 16.47
CA ARG A 478 27.72 -25.32 16.83
C ARG A 478 28.48 -26.59 17.21
N ALA A 479 29.49 -26.99 16.43
CA ALA A 479 30.32 -28.17 16.68
C ALA A 479 31.17 -28.04 17.95
N ALA A 480 31.54 -26.81 18.35
CA ALA A 480 32.24 -26.51 19.60
C ALA A 480 31.33 -26.58 20.85
N GLY A 481 30.09 -27.05 20.72
CA GLY A 481 29.15 -27.23 21.83
C GLY A 481 28.40 -25.97 22.25
N LYS A 482 28.46 -24.88 21.47
CA LYS A 482 27.80 -23.61 21.75
C LYS A 482 26.51 -23.46 20.92
N SER A 483 25.61 -24.42 21.04
CA SER A 483 24.38 -24.51 20.22
C SER A 483 23.49 -23.26 20.29
N VAL A 484 23.35 -22.67 21.49
CA VAL A 484 22.56 -21.44 21.71
C VAL A 484 23.17 -20.24 21.00
N ALA A 485 24.49 -20.09 21.04
CA ALA A 485 25.17 -19.00 20.35
C ALA A 485 25.21 -19.21 18.83
N ALA A 486 25.35 -20.45 18.36
CA ALA A 486 25.24 -20.76 16.94
C ALA A 486 23.86 -20.40 16.39
N SER A 487 22.78 -20.73 17.12
CA SER A 487 21.43 -20.32 16.74
C SER A 487 21.25 -18.79 16.74
N ALA A 488 21.92 -18.06 17.66
CA ALA A 488 21.92 -16.60 17.63
C ALA A 488 22.72 -16.03 16.44
N LEU A 489 23.80 -16.68 16.02
CA LEU A 489 24.61 -16.28 14.85
C LEU A 489 23.94 -16.58 13.51
N GLU A 490 23.00 -17.54 13.44
CA GLU A 490 22.14 -17.77 12.26
C GLU A 490 21.21 -16.57 11.99
N HIS A 491 20.96 -15.74 13.01
CA HIS A 491 20.19 -14.50 12.92
C HIS A 491 21.08 -13.25 12.98
N ALA A 492 22.36 -13.40 12.66
CA ALA A 492 23.33 -12.32 12.59
C ALA A 492 24.12 -12.41 11.29
N ALA A 493 24.43 -11.27 10.67
CA ALA A 493 25.25 -11.20 9.47
C ALA A 493 26.49 -10.30 9.68
N PRO A 494 27.65 -10.63 9.10
CA PRO A 494 28.80 -9.73 9.06
C PRO A 494 28.45 -8.44 8.31
N ALA A 495 28.54 -7.30 8.99
CA ALA A 495 28.16 -6.00 8.45
C ALA A 495 29.38 -5.12 8.11
N ALA A 496 30.50 -5.28 8.82
CA ALA A 496 31.72 -4.53 8.54
C ALA A 496 32.95 -5.24 9.11
N VAL A 497 34.10 -5.08 8.46
CA VAL A 497 35.41 -5.42 9.00
C VAL A 497 36.31 -4.20 8.89
N ASN A 498 37.03 -3.85 9.96
CA ASN A 498 38.00 -2.76 9.93
C ASN A 498 39.44 -3.25 9.75
N VAL A 499 40.33 -2.33 9.38
CA VAL A 499 41.77 -2.60 9.15
C VAL A 499 42.50 -3.09 10.41
N ARG A 500 41.91 -2.92 11.61
CA ARG A 500 42.47 -3.42 12.88
C ARG A 500 42.01 -4.84 13.21
N GLY A 501 41.14 -5.44 12.38
CA GLY A 501 40.61 -6.78 12.59
C GLY A 501 39.35 -6.85 13.45
N ASP A 502 38.64 -5.74 13.69
CA ASP A 502 37.35 -5.77 14.37
C ASP A 502 36.25 -6.14 13.37
N VAL A 503 35.50 -7.19 13.66
CA VAL A 503 34.35 -7.66 12.88
C VAL A 503 33.07 -7.17 13.56
N THR A 504 32.20 -6.51 12.80
CA THR A 504 30.87 -6.08 13.25
C THR A 504 29.81 -7.03 12.72
N LEU A 505 29.01 -7.61 13.61
CA LEU A 505 27.82 -8.38 13.27
C LEU A 505 26.58 -7.52 13.46
N ALA A 506 25.67 -7.53 12.50
CA ALA A 506 24.33 -6.98 12.63
C ALA A 506 23.34 -8.12 12.87
N LEU A 507 22.51 -8.01 13.91
CA LEU A 507 21.39 -8.92 14.11
C LEU A 507 20.26 -8.58 13.13
N ASP A 508 19.55 -9.58 12.61
CA ASP A 508 18.42 -9.37 11.70
C ASP A 508 17.24 -8.69 12.41
N GLU A 509 17.09 -8.96 13.71
CA GLU A 509 16.03 -8.41 14.57
C GLU A 509 16.58 -8.00 15.93
N ALA A 510 15.90 -7.05 16.59
CA ALA A 510 16.26 -6.60 17.93
C ALA A 510 15.88 -7.64 18.99
N ASN A 511 16.78 -8.58 19.26
CA ASN A 511 16.57 -9.64 20.26
C ASN A 511 17.66 -9.62 21.36
N PRO A 512 17.33 -9.18 22.59
CA PRO A 512 18.26 -9.12 23.72
C PRO A 512 18.86 -10.48 24.10
N ILE A 513 18.13 -11.57 23.82
CA ILE A 513 18.60 -12.93 24.13
C ILE A 513 19.73 -13.33 23.17
N TYR A 514 19.63 -12.97 21.88
CA TYR A 514 20.68 -13.25 20.90
C TYR A 514 21.92 -12.40 21.13
N GLU A 515 21.74 -11.12 21.47
CA GLU A 515 22.85 -10.25 21.87
C GLU A 515 23.59 -10.82 23.09
N GLN A 516 22.87 -11.17 24.16
CA GLN A 516 23.46 -11.76 25.37
C GLN A 516 24.11 -13.12 25.10
N ALA A 517 23.51 -13.96 24.25
CA ALA A 517 24.06 -15.26 23.89
C ALA A 517 25.39 -15.12 23.12
N ILE A 518 25.48 -14.19 22.17
CA ILE A 518 26.71 -13.95 21.39
C ILE A 518 27.78 -13.28 22.26
N ASP A 519 27.42 -12.31 23.10
CA ASP A 519 28.37 -11.66 24.00
C ASP A 519 28.92 -12.62 25.06
N ALA A 520 28.13 -13.57 25.55
CA ALA A 520 28.58 -14.58 26.51
C ALA A 520 29.67 -15.52 25.95
N VAL A 521 29.73 -15.72 24.62
CA VAL A 521 30.72 -16.59 23.96
C VAL A 521 31.63 -15.83 22.98
N LYS A 522 31.74 -14.51 23.15
CA LYS A 522 32.47 -13.62 22.24
C LYS A 522 33.91 -14.07 21.94
N ALA A 523 34.60 -14.61 22.94
CA ALA A 523 35.96 -15.15 22.79
C ALA A 523 35.99 -16.42 21.92
N ASP A 524 35.00 -17.29 22.06
CA ASP A 524 34.87 -18.54 21.29
C ASP A 524 34.53 -18.22 19.82
N VAL A 525 33.66 -17.23 19.58
CA VAL A 525 33.30 -16.76 18.22
C VAL A 525 34.49 -16.10 17.54
N VAL A 526 35.29 -15.30 18.26
CA VAL A 526 36.55 -14.74 17.73
C VAL A 526 37.57 -15.85 17.44
N ALA A 527 37.65 -16.89 18.27
CA ALA A 527 38.52 -18.04 18.02
C ALA A 527 38.10 -18.83 16.77
N ALA A 528 36.78 -19.03 16.57
CA ALA A 528 36.24 -19.61 15.35
C ALA A 528 36.61 -18.73 14.14
N LEU A 529 36.32 -17.43 14.19
CA LEU A 529 36.68 -16.50 13.11
C LEU A 529 38.18 -16.52 12.77
N ARG A 530 39.07 -16.64 13.76
CA ARG A 530 40.51 -16.74 13.55
C ARG A 530 40.96 -18.01 12.83
N ALA A 531 40.18 -19.09 12.88
CA ALA A 531 40.51 -20.32 12.16
C ALA A 531 40.47 -20.12 10.64
N TRP A 532 39.62 -19.21 10.15
CA TRP A 532 39.53 -18.84 8.73
C TRP A 532 40.17 -17.48 8.41
N PHE A 533 40.19 -16.57 9.37
CA PHE A 533 40.66 -15.20 9.22
C PHE A 533 41.62 -14.82 10.36
N PRO A 534 42.93 -15.13 10.24
CA PRO A 534 43.92 -14.92 11.31
C PRO A 534 44.02 -13.46 11.79
N GLY A 535 43.61 -12.49 10.96
CA GLY A 535 43.62 -11.06 11.27
C GLY A 535 42.50 -10.57 12.19
N VAL A 536 41.53 -11.41 12.56
CA VAL A 536 40.41 -11.00 13.43
C VAL A 536 40.87 -10.80 14.87
N GLN A 537 40.62 -9.61 15.43
CA GLN A 537 41.02 -9.25 16.80
C GLN A 537 39.84 -9.16 17.78
N ARG A 538 38.69 -8.65 17.32
CA ARG A 538 37.53 -8.38 18.17
C ARG A 538 36.23 -8.58 17.41
N LEU A 539 35.17 -8.91 18.14
CA LEU A 539 33.79 -8.93 17.66
C LEU A 539 33.00 -7.75 18.24
N VAL A 540 32.17 -7.10 17.44
CA VAL A 540 31.21 -6.07 17.87
C VAL A 540 29.84 -6.50 17.37
N VAL A 541 28.84 -6.57 18.25
CA VAL A 541 27.46 -6.86 17.86
C VAL A 541 26.69 -5.55 17.81
N ARG A 542 25.93 -5.31 16.74
CA ARG A 542 25.02 -4.19 16.59
C ARG A 542 23.59 -4.69 16.47
N VAL A 543 22.71 -4.10 17.26
CA VAL A 543 21.27 -4.33 17.21
C VAL A 543 20.65 -3.30 16.25
N PRO A 544 19.71 -3.67 15.37
CA PRO A 544 18.99 -2.70 14.56
C PRO A 544 18.16 -1.76 15.43
N GLU A 545 18.40 -0.46 15.32
CA GLU A 545 17.50 0.54 15.93
C GLU A 545 16.22 0.62 15.09
N GLY A 546 15.18 -0.09 15.55
CA GLY A 546 13.80 0.12 15.14
C GLY A 546 13.34 -0.66 13.90
N ALA A 547 12.75 -1.85 14.12
CA ALA A 547 11.60 -2.34 13.36
C ALA A 547 10.97 -3.53 14.10
N THR A 548 9.65 -3.51 14.22
CA THR A 548 8.82 -4.54 14.84
C THR A 548 8.12 -5.32 13.72
N THR A 549 8.29 -6.64 13.67
CA THR A 549 7.40 -7.54 12.94
C THR A 549 7.25 -8.84 13.74
N PRO A 550 6.04 -9.37 13.98
CA PRO A 550 5.86 -10.63 14.71
C PRO A 550 6.08 -11.84 13.79
N PRO A 551 6.42 -13.03 14.33
CA PRO A 551 6.81 -14.19 13.53
C PRO A 551 5.61 -14.83 12.82
N THR A 552 5.78 -15.10 11.53
CA THR A 552 4.84 -15.86 10.69
C THR A 552 5.02 -17.37 10.93
N ARG A 553 3.92 -18.11 11.10
CA ARG A 553 3.95 -19.59 11.07
C ARG A 553 4.23 -20.05 9.64
N LEU A 554 5.16 -20.99 9.48
CA LEU A 554 5.43 -21.70 8.22
C LEU A 554 4.13 -22.34 7.69
N THR A 555 3.66 -21.87 6.55
CA THR A 555 2.60 -22.52 5.77
C THR A 555 3.21 -23.54 4.82
N ASP A 556 2.43 -24.54 4.38
CA ASP A 556 2.87 -25.55 3.41
C ASP A 556 3.36 -24.91 2.08
N GLU A 557 2.87 -23.71 1.77
CA GLU A 557 3.29 -22.89 0.64
C GLU A 557 4.72 -22.37 0.80
N MET A 558 5.14 -22.00 2.01
CA MET A 558 6.53 -21.62 2.30
C MET A 558 7.48 -22.82 2.17
N VAL A 559 7.07 -23.99 2.65
CA VAL A 559 7.86 -25.23 2.51
C VAL A 559 7.97 -25.66 1.03
N ARG A 560 6.91 -25.48 0.24
CA ARG A 560 6.93 -25.71 -1.21
C ARG A 560 7.86 -24.72 -1.91
N SER A 561 7.80 -23.44 -1.56
CA SER A 561 8.68 -22.40 -2.11
C SER A 561 10.16 -22.65 -1.80
N GLU A 562 10.45 -23.16 -0.61
CA GLU A 562 11.81 -23.47 -0.17
C GLU A 562 12.34 -24.72 -0.89
N ARG A 563 11.52 -25.74 -1.09
CA ARG A 563 11.85 -26.91 -1.93
C ARG A 563 12.12 -26.52 -3.38
N ILE A 564 11.31 -25.62 -3.95
CA ILE A 564 11.51 -25.12 -5.31
C ILE A 564 12.82 -24.33 -5.39
N ALA A 565 13.12 -23.47 -4.42
CA ALA A 565 14.37 -22.71 -4.36
C ALA A 565 15.61 -23.61 -4.19
N VAL A 566 15.48 -24.77 -3.55
CA VAL A 566 16.54 -25.78 -3.44
C VAL A 566 16.73 -26.56 -4.75
N LEU A 567 15.64 -26.90 -5.45
CA LEU A 567 15.72 -27.61 -6.73
C LEU A 567 16.28 -26.71 -7.85
N ARG A 568 15.86 -25.44 -7.90
CA ARG A 568 16.42 -24.42 -8.79
C ARG A 568 17.92 -24.25 -8.61
N ARG A 569 18.41 -24.23 -7.36
CA ARG A 569 19.85 -24.14 -7.05
C ARG A 569 20.65 -25.37 -7.43
N LYS A 570 20.02 -26.54 -7.57
CA LYS A 570 20.71 -27.80 -7.87
C LYS A 570 20.89 -28.05 -9.36
N ASP A 571 20.02 -27.51 -10.21
CA ASP A 571 20.07 -27.74 -11.65
C ASP A 571 19.85 -26.42 -12.42
N PRO A 572 20.94 -25.81 -12.94
CA PRO A 572 20.88 -24.55 -13.69
C PRO A 572 20.08 -24.65 -14.99
N VAL A 573 19.96 -25.85 -15.57
CA VAL A 573 19.19 -26.08 -16.80
C VAL A 573 17.70 -26.13 -16.48
N LEU A 574 17.33 -26.69 -15.33
CA LEU A 574 15.95 -26.70 -14.83
C LEU A 574 15.49 -25.29 -14.43
N ASP A 575 16.34 -24.50 -13.78
CA ASP A 575 16.04 -23.11 -13.42
C ASP A 575 15.79 -22.25 -14.68
N ALA A 576 16.67 -22.39 -15.69
CA ALA A 576 16.49 -21.71 -16.97
C ALA A 576 15.23 -22.17 -17.73
N ALA A 577 14.83 -23.44 -17.60
CA ALA A 577 13.62 -23.97 -18.23
C ALA A 577 12.33 -23.53 -17.53
N ILE A 578 12.33 -23.45 -16.19
CA ILE A 578 11.20 -22.95 -15.40
C ILE A 578 10.97 -21.47 -15.68
N ASP A 579 12.04 -20.66 -15.70
CA ASP A 579 11.94 -19.21 -15.96
C ASP A 579 11.56 -18.89 -17.41
N ALA A 580 11.94 -19.74 -18.37
CA ALA A 580 11.60 -19.54 -19.78
C ALA A 580 10.18 -20.00 -20.15
N LEU A 581 9.59 -20.94 -19.41
CA LEU A 581 8.32 -21.58 -19.75
C LEU A 581 7.20 -21.37 -18.73
N ASP A 582 7.47 -20.66 -17.62
CA ASP A 582 6.51 -20.32 -16.56
C ASP A 582 5.75 -21.55 -16.03
N LEU A 583 6.48 -22.65 -15.82
CA LEU A 583 5.92 -23.95 -15.44
C LEU A 583 5.77 -24.06 -13.92
N ASP A 584 4.53 -24.28 -13.47
CA ASP A 584 4.26 -24.76 -12.12
C ASP A 584 4.44 -26.29 -12.04
N LEU A 585 5.28 -26.74 -11.10
CA LEU A 585 5.43 -28.16 -10.80
C LEU A 585 4.22 -28.63 -9.99
N ALA A 586 3.36 -29.45 -10.61
CA ALA A 586 2.36 -30.25 -9.90
C ALA A 586 3.05 -31.38 -9.10
N ASP A 587 2.39 -31.79 -8.01
CA ASP A 587 2.96 -32.62 -6.92
C ASP A 587 3.64 -33.93 -7.32
#